data_AF-A0A561W0J0-F1
#
_entry.id   AF-A0A561W0J0-F1
#
_cell.length_a   1.000
_cell.length_b   1.000
_cell.length_c   1.000
_cell.angle_alpha   90.00
_cell.angle_beta   90.00
_cell.angle_gamma   90.00
#
_symmetry.space_group_name_H-M   'P 1'
#
loop_
_entity.id
_entity.type
_entity.pdbx_description
1 polymer ?
#
loop_
_entity_poly.entity_id
_entity_poly.type
_entity_poly.pdbx_seq_one_letter_code
_entity_poly.pdbx_strand_id
1 'polypeptide(L)'
;MTVLALAVAAAVLALPSPAAAHPFGDPQTVSITPDEQRPDIVRVRWRVGGPDDLTLLGVSLGLLPADRVLLDGAVDYRMTDPAVLASSEQFPAYLLKQITVADGARQCVGAVAPLKALARAGATVDYTCPGPVGTVTVAVRMLTDLNPAYRAMATGPGGQRAVYGSGEDSHDWTLTGGAPTVGSPSRGRSAAVQLAAVVGGALLVAVGALLVSRRVRRRRAVA
;
A
#
# COMPACT_ATOMS: atom_id res chain seq x y z
N MET A 1 31.75 14.55 -39.16
CA MET A 1 31.90 14.92 -37.74
C MET A 1 30.65 15.67 -37.28
N THR A 2 29.46 15.08 -37.41
CA THR A 2 28.21 15.85 -37.24
C THR A 2 27.01 15.01 -36.80
N VAL A 3 27.22 13.75 -36.40
CA VAL A 3 26.11 12.85 -35.99
C VAL A 3 26.18 12.49 -34.49
N LEU A 4 27.32 12.69 -33.83
CA LEU A 4 27.51 12.26 -32.43
C LEU A 4 27.13 13.30 -31.37
N ALA A 5 26.84 14.54 -31.76
CA ALA A 5 26.51 15.63 -30.83
C ALA A 5 25.02 15.70 -30.45
N LEU A 6 24.14 14.99 -31.17
CA LEU A 6 22.69 15.10 -30.95
C LEU A 6 22.15 14.19 -29.83
N ALA A 7 22.89 13.17 -29.41
CA ALA A 7 22.38 12.16 -28.47
C ALA A 7 22.49 12.57 -26.98
N VAL A 8 23.33 13.54 -26.63
CA VAL A 8 23.56 13.95 -25.22
C VAL A 8 22.60 15.05 -24.77
N ALA A 9 22.05 15.84 -25.69
CA ALA A 9 21.13 16.93 -25.35
C ALA A 9 19.69 16.46 -25.00
N ALA A 10 19.30 15.24 -25.40
CA ALA A 10 17.95 14.73 -25.18
C ALA A 10 17.69 14.19 -23.75
N ALA A 11 18.73 13.97 -22.95
CA ALA A 11 18.59 13.36 -21.61
C ALA A 11 18.28 14.37 -20.49
N VAL A 12 18.40 15.69 -20.73
CA VAL A 12 18.30 16.73 -19.68
C VAL A 12 16.90 17.37 -19.59
N LEU A 13 15.99 17.08 -20.53
CA LEU A 13 14.64 17.67 -20.57
C LEU A 13 13.53 16.73 -20.11
N ALA A 14 13.85 15.55 -19.57
CA ALA A 14 12.88 14.72 -18.87
C ALA A 14 12.58 15.34 -17.50
N LEU A 15 11.81 16.43 -17.49
CA LEU A 15 11.16 16.92 -16.29
C LEU A 15 10.35 15.76 -15.69
N PRO A 16 10.48 15.45 -14.39
CA PRO A 16 9.64 14.45 -13.77
C PRO A 16 8.19 14.85 -14.03
N SER A 17 7.43 13.96 -14.67
CA SER A 17 5.99 14.18 -14.80
C SER A 17 5.45 14.41 -13.39
N PRO A 18 4.61 15.44 -13.18
CA PRO A 18 3.95 15.62 -11.89
C PRO A 18 3.29 14.28 -11.56
N ALA A 19 3.58 13.75 -10.38
CA ALA A 19 2.88 12.58 -9.88
C ALA A 19 1.39 12.94 -9.93
N ALA A 20 0.63 12.26 -10.80
CA ALA A 20 -0.80 12.42 -10.82
C ALA A 20 -1.29 12.10 -9.42
N ALA A 21 -1.78 13.13 -8.70
CA ALA A 21 -2.44 12.93 -7.43
C ALA A 21 -3.52 11.87 -7.67
N HIS A 22 -3.40 10.73 -6.98
CA HIS A 22 -4.31 9.63 -7.19
C HIS A 22 -5.74 10.13 -6.92
N PRO A 23 -6.74 9.81 -7.76
CA PRO A 23 -8.09 10.35 -7.63
C PRO A 23 -8.79 9.98 -6.31
N PHE A 24 -8.17 9.14 -5.47
CA PHE A 24 -8.71 8.63 -4.20
C PHE A 24 -7.83 8.99 -2.98
N GLY A 25 -6.91 9.95 -3.08
CA GLY A 25 -6.04 10.35 -1.97
C GLY A 25 -4.96 9.31 -1.60
N ASP A 26 -4.49 9.37 -0.35
CA ASP A 26 -3.59 8.35 0.20
C ASP A 26 -4.29 6.97 0.19
N PRO A 27 -3.59 5.86 -0.07
CA PRO A 27 -4.23 4.54 -0.06
C PRO A 27 -4.65 4.16 1.37
N GLN A 28 -5.70 3.34 1.48
CA GLN A 28 -6.02 2.69 2.74
C GLN A 28 -4.84 1.84 3.20
N THR A 29 -4.65 1.72 4.52
CA THR A 29 -3.57 0.87 5.07
C THR A 29 -4.11 -0.16 6.05
N VAL A 30 -3.47 -1.32 6.07
CA VAL A 30 -3.72 -2.40 7.02
C VAL A 30 -2.41 -2.84 7.66
N SER A 31 -2.40 -3.04 8.97
CA SER A 31 -1.29 -3.68 9.67
C SER A 31 -1.78 -4.91 10.41
N ILE A 32 -1.08 -6.03 10.24
CA ILE A 32 -1.37 -7.31 10.86
C ILE A 32 -0.23 -7.62 11.82
N THR A 33 -0.54 -7.86 13.08
CA THR A 33 0.45 -8.09 14.13
C THR A 33 -0.03 -9.19 15.07
N PRO A 34 0.80 -10.18 15.42
CA PRO A 34 0.49 -11.11 16.51
C PRO A 34 0.51 -10.37 17.85
N ASP A 35 -0.24 -10.88 18.82
CA ASP A 35 -0.05 -10.49 20.21
C ASP A 35 1.10 -11.30 20.84
N GLU A 36 2.03 -10.62 21.51
CA GLU A 36 3.24 -11.25 22.05
C GLU A 36 2.95 -12.14 23.27
N GLN A 37 1.91 -11.82 24.04
CA GLN A 37 1.54 -12.55 25.26
C GLN A 37 0.43 -13.57 25.00
N ARG A 38 -0.36 -13.34 23.96
CA ARG A 38 -1.51 -14.15 23.54
C ARG A 38 -1.29 -14.64 22.11
N PRO A 39 -0.54 -15.72 21.89
CA PRO A 39 -0.22 -16.20 20.54
C PRO A 39 -1.43 -16.72 19.77
N ASP A 40 -2.60 -16.81 20.42
CA ASP A 40 -3.91 -17.06 19.83
C ASP A 40 -4.61 -15.79 19.29
N ILE A 41 -4.07 -14.59 19.55
CA ILE A 41 -4.64 -13.31 19.13
C ILE A 41 -3.87 -12.72 17.95
N VAL A 42 -4.61 -12.33 16.92
CA VAL A 42 -4.12 -11.57 15.77
C VAL A 42 -4.78 -10.20 15.75
N ARG A 43 -3.99 -9.14 15.85
CA ARG A 43 -4.45 -7.77 15.76
C ARG A 43 -4.38 -7.26 14.33
N VAL A 44 -5.50 -6.79 13.81
CA VAL A 44 -5.61 -6.16 12.50
C VAL A 44 -6.04 -4.71 12.69
N ARG A 45 -5.21 -3.77 12.26
CA ARG A 45 -5.53 -2.35 12.28
C ARG A 45 -5.71 -1.85 10.87
N TRP A 46 -6.85 -1.22 10.61
CA TRP A 46 -7.18 -0.57 9.36
C TRP A 46 -7.17 0.94 9.53
N ARG A 47 -6.61 1.66 8.56
CA ARG A 47 -6.71 3.13 8.47
C ARG A 47 -7.25 3.48 7.10
N VAL A 48 -8.21 4.40 7.11
CA VAL A 48 -8.75 5.01 5.91
C VAL A 48 -7.65 5.78 5.16
N GLY A 49 -7.79 5.88 3.85
CA GLY A 49 -6.93 6.66 2.98
C GLY A 49 -7.22 8.16 3.10
N GLY A 50 -8.38 8.57 2.59
CA GLY A 50 -8.93 9.91 2.77
C GLY A 50 -9.97 9.98 3.90
N PRO A 51 -10.04 11.06 4.70
CA PRO A 51 -11.06 11.19 5.73
C PRO A 51 -12.49 11.34 5.17
N ASP A 52 -12.62 11.80 3.91
CA ASP A 52 -13.86 11.88 3.13
C ASP A 52 -14.47 10.51 2.82
N ASP A 53 -13.65 9.46 2.67
CA ASP A 53 -14.13 8.08 2.55
C ASP A 53 -14.96 7.65 3.77
N LEU A 54 -14.68 8.20 4.97
CA LEU A 54 -15.49 7.94 6.16
C LEU A 54 -16.86 8.60 6.08
N THR A 55 -16.98 9.76 5.43
CA THR A 55 -18.28 10.38 5.17
C THR A 55 -19.06 9.54 4.17
N LEU A 56 -18.45 9.09 3.07
CA LEU A 56 -19.09 8.18 2.11
C LEU A 56 -19.56 6.89 2.78
N LEU A 57 -18.72 6.28 3.63
CA LEU A 57 -19.10 5.10 4.42
C LEU A 57 -20.23 5.43 5.41
N GLY A 58 -20.19 6.58 6.07
CA GLY A 58 -21.25 7.00 6.97
C GLY A 58 -22.61 7.12 6.27
N VAL A 59 -22.63 7.62 5.03
CA VAL A 59 -23.84 7.67 4.21
C VAL A 59 -24.31 6.26 3.84
N SER A 60 -23.41 5.38 3.39
CA SER A 60 -23.79 4.01 2.99
C SER A 60 -24.30 3.16 4.15
N LEU A 61 -23.82 3.43 5.37
CA LEU A 61 -24.31 2.81 6.61
C LEU A 61 -25.59 3.48 7.16
N GLY A 62 -26.10 4.53 6.52
CA GLY A 62 -27.28 5.28 6.97
C GLY A 62 -27.06 6.12 8.23
N LEU A 63 -25.81 6.40 8.58
CA LEU A 63 -25.42 7.19 9.76
C LEU A 63 -25.32 8.69 9.47
N LEU A 64 -25.10 9.04 8.20
CA LEU A 64 -24.99 10.41 7.73
C LEU A 64 -26.04 10.68 6.64
N PRO A 65 -26.49 11.94 6.49
CA PRO A 65 -27.41 12.35 5.43
C PRO A 65 -26.89 12.03 4.01
N ALA A 66 -27.77 11.63 3.09
CA ALA A 66 -27.37 11.31 1.72
C ALA A 66 -26.87 12.53 0.90
N ASP A 67 -27.25 13.74 1.29
CA ASP A 67 -26.81 14.99 0.67
C ASP A 67 -25.33 15.32 0.91
N ARG A 68 -24.61 14.52 1.71
CA ARG A 68 -23.15 14.63 1.83
C ARG A 68 -22.40 14.15 0.59
N VAL A 69 -23.04 13.37 -0.28
CA VAL A 69 -22.46 12.96 -1.56
C VAL A 69 -23.16 13.75 -2.66
N LEU A 70 -22.40 14.64 -3.32
CA LEU A 70 -22.90 15.52 -4.36
C LEU A 70 -23.07 14.77 -5.68
N LEU A 71 -23.84 15.35 -6.61
CA LEU A 71 -24.17 14.74 -7.90
C LEU A 71 -22.94 14.48 -8.80
N ASP A 72 -21.87 15.22 -8.59
CA ASP A 72 -20.58 15.05 -9.27
C ASP A 72 -19.66 14.04 -8.57
N GLY A 73 -20.12 13.42 -7.48
CA GLY A 73 -19.35 12.48 -6.68
C GLY A 73 -18.46 13.12 -5.62
N ALA A 74 -18.44 14.46 -5.50
CA ALA A 74 -17.72 15.12 -4.42
C ALA A 74 -18.39 14.84 -3.07
N VAL A 75 -17.58 14.78 -2.01
CA VAL A 75 -18.03 14.47 -0.65
C VAL A 75 -17.90 15.70 0.25
N ASP A 76 -19.01 16.18 0.82
CA ASP A 76 -19.05 17.22 1.87
C ASP A 76 -18.60 16.62 3.22
N TYR A 77 -17.29 16.43 3.35
CA TYR A 77 -16.68 15.94 4.58
C TYR A 77 -16.79 16.96 5.71
N ARG A 78 -17.24 16.52 6.89
CA ARG A 78 -17.16 17.30 8.14
C ARG A 78 -16.26 16.62 9.16
N MET A 79 -15.52 17.42 9.92
CA MET A 79 -14.61 16.95 10.97
C MET A 79 -15.29 16.13 12.07
N THR A 80 -16.62 16.23 12.20
CA THR A 80 -17.44 15.45 13.14
C THR A 80 -17.86 14.09 12.62
N ASP A 81 -17.86 13.86 11.31
CA ASP A 81 -18.38 12.64 10.68
C ASP A 81 -17.67 11.36 11.22
N PRO A 82 -16.33 11.32 11.38
CA PRO A 82 -15.65 10.15 11.95
C PRO A 82 -16.11 9.80 13.37
N ALA A 83 -16.53 10.80 14.17
CA ALA A 83 -17.02 10.57 15.52
C ALA A 83 -18.42 9.93 15.51
N VAL A 84 -19.27 10.32 14.56
CA VAL A 84 -20.59 9.70 14.35
C VAL A 84 -20.43 8.21 14.05
N LEU A 85 -19.54 7.85 13.11
CA LEU A 85 -19.23 6.45 12.80
C LEU A 85 -18.68 5.71 14.02
N ALA A 86 -17.71 6.30 14.71
CA ALA A 86 -17.07 5.67 15.87
C ALA A 86 -18.03 5.40 17.05
N SER A 87 -19.11 6.18 17.16
CA SER A 87 -20.13 6.04 18.19
C SER A 87 -21.28 5.08 17.84
N SER A 88 -21.30 4.56 16.61
CA SER A 88 -22.38 3.70 16.12
C SER A 88 -22.05 2.22 16.29
N GLU A 89 -23.07 1.36 16.27
CA GLU A 89 -22.89 -0.11 16.24
C GLU A 89 -22.67 -0.62 14.80
N GLN A 90 -23.14 0.14 13.81
CA GLN A 90 -23.08 -0.19 12.39
C GLN A 90 -21.65 -0.25 11.87
N PHE A 91 -20.78 0.67 12.32
CA PHE A 91 -19.40 0.70 11.85
C PHE A 91 -18.56 -0.48 12.38
N PRO A 92 -18.58 -0.84 13.68
CA PRO A 92 -17.96 -2.08 14.16
C PRO A 92 -18.48 -3.34 13.45
N ALA A 93 -19.80 -3.44 13.24
CA ALA A 93 -20.40 -4.57 12.51
C ALA A 93 -19.91 -4.65 11.06
N TYR A 94 -19.83 -3.50 10.38
CA TYR A 94 -19.26 -3.39 9.05
C TYR A 94 -17.79 -3.83 9.02
N LEU A 95 -16.98 -3.37 9.97
CA LEU A 95 -15.55 -3.71 10.05
C LEU A 95 -15.34 -5.22 10.21
N LEU A 96 -16.11 -5.88 11.08
CA LEU A 96 -16.04 -7.34 11.28
C LEU A 96 -16.57 -8.16 10.10
N LYS A 97 -17.42 -7.57 9.26
CA LYS A 97 -17.86 -8.18 8.00
C LYS A 97 -16.80 -8.06 6.91
N GLN A 98 -16.15 -6.90 6.83
CA GLN A 98 -15.20 -6.58 5.76
C GLN A 98 -13.79 -7.07 6.03
N ILE A 99 -13.43 -7.31 7.29
CA ILE A 99 -12.14 -7.87 7.68
C ILE A 99 -12.42 -9.19 8.39
N THR A 100 -11.75 -10.26 7.98
CA THR A 100 -11.86 -11.57 8.64
C THR A 100 -10.49 -12.21 8.77
N VAL A 101 -10.31 -13.04 9.79
CA VAL A 101 -9.08 -13.81 10.01
C VAL A 101 -9.46 -15.27 10.20
N ALA A 102 -8.74 -16.17 9.53
CA ALA A 102 -8.95 -17.60 9.62
C ALA A 102 -7.62 -18.35 9.84
N ASP A 103 -7.71 -19.43 10.61
CA ASP A 103 -6.67 -20.45 10.74
C ASP A 103 -7.12 -21.69 9.98
N GLY A 104 -6.67 -21.78 8.72
CA GLY A 104 -7.18 -22.75 7.75
C GLY A 104 -8.69 -22.57 7.54
N ALA A 105 -9.47 -23.60 7.83
CA ALA A 105 -10.93 -23.57 7.70
C ALA A 105 -11.64 -22.93 8.92
N ARG A 106 -10.93 -22.63 10.00
CA ARG A 106 -11.52 -22.14 11.25
C ARG A 106 -11.47 -20.63 11.32
N GLN A 107 -12.62 -19.98 11.47
CA GLN A 107 -12.68 -18.53 11.64
C GLN A 107 -12.22 -18.13 13.05
N CYS A 108 -11.42 -17.07 13.15
CA CYS A 108 -11.08 -16.42 14.40
C CYS A 108 -12.17 -15.40 14.75
N VAL A 109 -12.52 -15.28 16.02
CA VAL A 109 -13.59 -14.39 16.49
C VAL A 109 -13.03 -12.98 16.67
N GLY A 110 -13.53 -12.02 15.88
CA GLY A 110 -13.10 -10.62 15.94
C GLY A 110 -13.84 -9.80 17.00
N ALA A 111 -13.10 -8.95 17.71
CA ALA A 111 -13.63 -7.93 18.60
C ALA A 111 -13.01 -6.57 18.27
N VAL A 112 -13.85 -5.56 18.01
CA VAL A 112 -13.38 -4.21 17.68
C VAL A 112 -12.95 -3.49 18.96
N ALA A 113 -11.72 -3.01 19.00
CA ALA A 113 -11.20 -2.20 20.10
C ALA A 113 -11.94 -0.84 20.16
N PRO A 114 -11.97 -0.16 21.32
CA PRO A 114 -12.60 1.15 21.44
C PRO A 114 -12.12 2.14 20.38
N LEU A 115 -13.07 2.68 19.61
CA LEU A 115 -12.78 3.58 18.50
C LEU A 115 -12.53 5.00 19.02
N LYS A 116 -11.30 5.48 18.87
CA LYS A 116 -10.89 6.84 19.23
C LYS A 116 -10.20 7.51 18.05
N ALA A 117 -10.63 8.71 17.69
CA ALA A 117 -10.04 9.50 16.60
C ALA A 117 -9.93 8.72 15.27
N LEU A 118 -11.03 8.10 14.83
CA LEU A 118 -11.10 7.17 13.68
C LEU A 118 -10.37 7.67 12.43
N ALA A 119 -10.54 8.93 12.03
CA ALA A 119 -9.86 9.50 10.86
C ALA A 119 -8.32 9.53 10.97
N ARG A 120 -7.77 9.65 12.18
CA ARG A 120 -6.31 9.70 12.40
C ARG A 120 -5.74 8.33 12.74
N ALA A 121 -6.37 7.66 13.69
CA ALA A 121 -5.87 6.41 14.28
C ALA A 121 -6.35 5.16 13.53
N GLY A 122 -7.46 5.24 12.81
CA GLY A 122 -8.11 4.07 12.23
C GLY A 122 -8.88 3.24 13.25
N ALA A 123 -9.23 2.02 12.86
CA ALA A 123 -9.91 1.04 13.69
C ALA A 123 -9.02 -0.18 13.89
N THR A 124 -9.12 -0.82 15.06
CA THR A 124 -8.36 -2.03 15.39
C THR A 124 -9.33 -3.13 15.77
N VAL A 125 -9.09 -4.33 15.25
CA VAL A 125 -9.82 -5.54 15.59
C VAL A 125 -8.83 -6.56 16.10
N ASP A 126 -9.12 -7.12 17.28
CA ASP A 126 -8.39 -8.24 17.83
C ASP A 126 -9.18 -9.52 17.50
N TYR A 127 -8.56 -10.43 16.75
CA TYR A 127 -9.13 -11.72 16.38
C TYR A 127 -8.58 -12.82 17.28
N THR A 128 -9.46 -13.49 18.03
CA THR A 128 -9.10 -14.64 18.86
C THR A 128 -9.31 -15.92 18.06
N CYS A 129 -8.22 -16.63 17.77
CA CYS A 129 -8.24 -17.90 17.09
C CYS A 129 -8.42 -19.06 18.10
N PRO A 130 -8.84 -20.27 17.67
CA PRO A 130 -9.08 -21.39 18.58
C PRO A 130 -7.85 -21.91 19.35
N GLY A 131 -6.64 -21.45 18.99
CA GLY A 131 -5.38 -21.76 19.63
C GLY A 131 -4.24 -20.91 19.05
N PRO A 132 -2.99 -21.12 19.52
CA PRO A 132 -1.82 -20.41 18.98
C PRO A 132 -1.67 -20.60 17.47
N VAL A 133 -1.38 -19.51 16.75
CA VAL A 133 -1.30 -19.51 15.29
C VAL A 133 0.09 -19.09 14.78
N GLY A 134 0.64 -19.85 13.84
CA GLY A 134 1.90 -19.52 13.15
C GLY A 134 1.67 -18.82 11.81
N THR A 135 0.56 -19.14 11.13
CA THR A 135 0.12 -18.52 9.88
C THR A 135 -1.39 -18.34 9.95
N VAL A 136 -1.91 -17.26 9.37
CA VAL A 136 -3.34 -17.01 9.23
C VAL A 136 -3.67 -16.47 7.84
N THR A 137 -4.85 -16.79 7.35
CA THR A 137 -5.43 -16.12 6.18
C THR A 137 -6.20 -14.90 6.65
N VAL A 138 -5.83 -13.72 6.18
CA VAL A 138 -6.54 -12.47 6.45
C VAL A 138 -7.25 -12.04 5.18
N ALA A 139 -8.55 -11.77 5.29
CA ALA A 139 -9.32 -11.17 4.22
C ALA A 139 -9.65 -9.70 4.55
N VAL A 140 -9.52 -8.80 3.58
CA VAL A 140 -9.85 -7.38 3.69
C VAL A 140 -10.59 -6.92 2.45
N ARG A 141 -11.82 -6.47 2.65
CA ARG A 141 -12.73 -5.96 1.62
C ARG A 141 -13.18 -4.51 1.87
N MET A 142 -12.50 -3.81 2.79
CA MET A 142 -12.88 -2.46 3.21
C MET A 142 -13.12 -1.51 2.03
N LEU A 143 -14.34 -0.98 1.96
CA LEU A 143 -14.85 -0.03 0.98
C LEU A 143 -14.95 -0.58 -0.46
N THR A 144 -14.50 -1.81 -0.73
CA THR A 144 -14.58 -2.40 -2.08
C THR A 144 -16.03 -2.67 -2.51
N ASP A 145 -16.94 -2.77 -1.56
CA ASP A 145 -18.40 -2.82 -1.76
C ASP A 145 -19.00 -1.47 -2.14
N LEU A 146 -18.36 -0.35 -1.77
CA LEU A 146 -18.74 0.99 -2.20
C LEU A 146 -18.18 1.31 -3.59
N ASN A 147 -16.93 0.94 -3.83
CA ASN A 147 -16.31 1.06 -5.15
C ASN A 147 -15.22 0.00 -5.36
N PRO A 148 -15.28 -0.79 -6.45
CA PRO A 148 -14.30 -1.84 -6.73
C PRO A 148 -12.89 -1.30 -7.01
N ALA A 149 -12.69 0.02 -7.14
CA ALA A 149 -11.39 0.67 -7.30
C ALA A 149 -10.61 0.81 -5.97
N TYR A 150 -11.27 0.71 -4.81
CA TYR A 150 -10.57 0.81 -3.52
C TYR A 150 -9.54 -0.30 -3.35
N ARG A 151 -8.40 0.08 -2.77
CA ARG A 151 -7.28 -0.81 -2.45
C ARG A 151 -6.77 -0.51 -1.05
N ALA A 152 -6.26 -1.53 -0.38
CA ALA A 152 -5.57 -1.37 0.90
C ALA A 152 -4.16 -1.95 0.81
N MET A 153 -3.15 -1.14 1.16
CA MET A 153 -1.78 -1.62 1.31
C MET A 153 -1.60 -2.21 2.70
N ALA A 154 -1.25 -3.48 2.76
CA ALA A 154 -1.09 -4.20 4.01
C ALA A 154 0.37 -4.47 4.35
N THR A 155 0.64 -4.48 5.64
CA THR A 155 1.94 -4.78 6.23
C THR A 155 1.80 -5.76 7.38
N GLY A 156 2.83 -6.55 7.64
CA GLY A 156 2.82 -7.54 8.71
C GLY A 156 4.21 -7.95 9.16
N PRO A 157 4.33 -9.02 9.97
CA PRO A 157 5.58 -9.41 10.60
C PRO A 157 6.68 -9.71 9.58
N GLY A 158 7.93 -9.48 9.96
CA GLY A 158 9.08 -9.72 9.07
C GLY A 158 9.10 -8.83 7.83
N GLY A 159 8.30 -7.75 7.78
CA GLY A 159 8.24 -6.86 6.61
C GLY A 159 7.42 -7.40 5.45
N GLN A 160 6.58 -8.42 5.68
CA GLN A 160 5.60 -8.91 4.70
C GLN A 160 4.69 -7.77 4.24
N ARG A 161 4.30 -7.81 2.96
CA ARG A 161 3.43 -6.82 2.32
C ARG A 161 2.50 -7.51 1.34
N ALA A 162 1.27 -7.02 1.28
CA ALA A 162 0.28 -7.42 0.30
C ALA A 162 -0.58 -6.21 -0.10
N VAL A 163 -1.30 -6.31 -1.21
CA VAL A 163 -2.32 -5.33 -1.60
C VAL A 163 -3.64 -6.07 -1.66
N TYR A 164 -4.64 -5.54 -0.95
CA TYR A 164 -6.01 -6.03 -1.01
C TYR A 164 -6.81 -5.22 -2.03
N GLY A 165 -7.66 -5.91 -2.78
CA GLY A 165 -8.55 -5.30 -3.76
C GLY A 165 -9.65 -6.24 -4.24
N SER A 166 -10.48 -5.74 -5.14
CA SER A 166 -11.53 -6.57 -5.77
C SER A 166 -10.90 -7.75 -6.51
N GLY A 167 -11.30 -8.98 -6.13
CA GLY A 167 -10.77 -10.24 -6.69
C GLY A 167 -9.47 -10.75 -6.06
N GLU A 168 -8.82 -9.97 -5.19
CA GLU A 168 -7.61 -10.34 -4.45
C GLU A 168 -7.76 -9.83 -3.01
N ASP A 169 -8.75 -10.38 -2.31
CA ASP A 169 -9.18 -9.89 -0.99
C ASP A 169 -8.62 -10.70 0.17
N SER A 170 -7.86 -11.76 -0.08
CA SER A 170 -7.40 -12.73 0.93
C SER A 170 -5.92 -13.06 0.74
N HIS A 171 -5.14 -12.99 1.82
CA HIS A 171 -3.70 -13.28 1.81
C HIS A 171 -3.28 -14.04 3.07
N ASP A 172 -2.29 -14.92 2.93
CA ASP A 172 -1.69 -15.62 4.07
C ASP A 172 -0.58 -14.80 4.71
N TRP A 173 -0.54 -14.79 6.03
CA TRP A 173 0.42 -14.03 6.84
C TRP A 173 1.11 -14.96 7.83
N THR A 174 2.43 -15.03 7.76
CA THR A 174 3.23 -15.72 8.77
C THR A 174 3.43 -14.80 9.98
N LEU A 175 3.04 -15.27 11.16
CA LEU A 175 3.01 -14.51 12.41
C LEU A 175 4.24 -14.77 13.29
N THR A 176 4.85 -15.95 13.19
CA THR A 176 6.04 -16.33 13.97
C THR A 176 7.31 -16.27 13.12
N GLY A 177 8.24 -15.37 13.49
CA GLY A 177 9.68 -15.47 13.20
C GLY A 177 10.17 -15.09 11.79
N GLY A 178 11.21 -14.24 11.77
CA GLY A 178 12.23 -14.18 10.71
C GLY A 178 11.96 -13.19 9.56
N ALA A 179 13.02 -12.49 9.13
CA ALA A 179 13.04 -11.76 7.86
C ALA A 179 12.63 -12.68 6.70
N PRO A 180 12.04 -12.15 5.61
CA PRO A 180 11.40 -12.96 4.58
C PRO A 180 12.36 -14.01 4.02
N THR A 181 11.89 -15.24 3.87
CA THR A 181 12.55 -16.20 2.98
C THR A 181 12.50 -15.63 1.57
N VAL A 182 13.68 -15.37 0.99
CA VAL A 182 13.87 -14.93 -0.38
C VAL A 182 13.35 -16.04 -1.30
N GLY A 183 12.06 -16.02 -1.63
CA GLY A 183 11.42 -17.15 -2.30
C GLY A 183 10.19 -16.84 -3.14
N SER A 184 9.77 -15.57 -3.25
CA SER A 184 8.73 -15.18 -4.22
C SER A 184 9.21 -13.99 -5.03
N PRO A 185 9.12 -14.00 -6.37
CA PRO A 185 9.67 -12.95 -7.22
C PRO A 185 8.82 -11.69 -7.08
N SER A 186 9.10 -10.89 -6.05
CA SER A 186 8.58 -9.53 -5.97
C SER A 186 9.14 -8.76 -7.17
N ARG A 187 8.26 -8.41 -8.12
CA ARG A 187 8.55 -7.50 -9.24
C ARG A 187 8.84 -6.05 -8.79
N GLY A 188 9.07 -5.81 -7.49
CA GLY A 188 9.65 -4.58 -6.96
C GLY A 188 11.17 -4.63 -7.01
N ARG A 189 11.77 -4.51 -8.20
CA ARG A 189 13.21 -4.25 -8.32
C ARG A 189 13.50 -2.93 -7.60
N SER A 190 14.19 -3.00 -6.46
CA SER A 190 14.58 -1.87 -5.64
C SER A 190 15.17 -0.75 -6.50
N ALA A 191 14.62 0.46 -6.40
CA ALA A 191 15.00 1.62 -7.21
C ALA A 191 16.52 1.91 -7.14
N ALA A 192 17.18 1.55 -6.04
CA ALA A 192 18.63 1.66 -5.89
C ALA A 192 19.42 0.81 -6.89
N VAL A 193 18.95 -0.39 -7.23
CA VAL A 193 19.61 -1.27 -8.23
C VAL A 193 19.41 -0.72 -9.64
N GLN A 194 18.25 -0.13 -9.92
CA GLN A 194 17.98 0.53 -11.20
C GLN A 194 18.84 1.79 -11.38
N LEU A 195 19.00 2.60 -10.32
CA LEU A 195 19.87 3.77 -10.32
C LEU A 195 21.35 3.39 -10.48
N ALA A 196 21.81 2.33 -9.79
CA ALA A 196 23.18 1.84 -9.93
C ALA A 196 23.48 1.33 -11.35
N ALA A 197 22.51 0.68 -12.01
CA ALA A 197 22.66 0.22 -13.39
C ALA A 197 22.75 1.39 -14.38
N VAL A 198 21.96 2.45 -14.19
CA VAL A 198 22.00 3.65 -15.05
C VAL A 198 23.31 4.42 -14.85
N VAL A 199 23.73 4.64 -13.61
CA VAL A 199 24.99 5.33 -13.31
C VAL A 199 26.19 4.53 -13.80
N GLY A 200 26.20 3.21 -13.58
CA GLY A 200 27.26 2.32 -14.05
C GLY A 200 27.35 2.28 -15.59
N GLY A 201 26.21 2.19 -16.27
CA GLY A 201 26.15 2.23 -17.74
C GLY A 201 26.68 3.55 -18.31
N ALA A 202 26.29 4.69 -17.73
CA ALA A 202 26.77 6.00 -18.15
C ALA A 202 28.29 6.15 -18.00
N LEU A 203 28.86 5.63 -16.91
CA LEU A 203 30.31 5.67 -16.68
C LEU A 203 31.10 4.86 -17.73
N LEU A 204 30.61 3.68 -18.09
CA LEU A 204 31.26 2.81 -19.08
C LEU A 204 31.27 3.44 -20.48
N VAL A 205 30.18 4.11 -20.87
CA VAL A 205 30.10 4.85 -22.14
C VAL A 205 31.09 6.01 -22.16
N ALA A 206 31.19 6.77 -21.06
CA ALA A 206 32.13 7.88 -20.95
C ALA A 206 33.59 7.42 -21.05
N VAL A 207 33.95 6.32 -20.37
CA VAL A 207 35.31 5.74 -20.45
C VAL A 207 35.60 5.21 -21.85
N GLY A 208 34.65 4.52 -22.48
CA GLY A 208 34.79 4.04 -23.86
C GLY A 208 35.05 5.18 -24.85
N ALA A 209 34.29 6.26 -24.76
CA ALA A 209 34.47 7.44 -25.61
C ALA A 209 35.84 8.12 -25.38
N LEU A 210 36.32 8.17 -24.13
CA LEU A 210 37.62 8.73 -23.80
C LEU A 210 38.77 7.88 -24.37
N LEU A 211 38.67 6.55 -24.29
CA LEU A 211 39.68 5.63 -24.81
C LEU A 211 39.75 5.67 -26.35
N VAL A 212 38.59 5.72 -27.02
CA VAL A 212 38.52 5.84 -28.48
C VAL A 212 39.10 7.19 -28.94
N SER A 213 38.73 8.30 -28.29
CA SER A 213 39.25 9.62 -28.66
C SER A 213 40.76 9.74 -28.46
N ARG A 214 41.31 9.14 -27.39
CA ARG A 214 42.76 9.06 -27.17
C ARG A 214 43.48 8.23 -28.23
N ARG A 215 42.90 7.10 -28.66
CA ARG A 215 43.48 6.27 -29.74
C ARG A 215 43.48 7.00 -31.08
N VAL A 216 42.39 7.71 -31.42
CA VAL A 216 42.31 8.48 -32.67
C VAL A 216 43.31 9.64 -32.68
N ARG A 217 43.45 10.36 -31.56
CA ARG A 217 44.45 11.45 -31.44
C ARG A 217 45.89 10.95 -31.57
N ARG A 218 46.23 9.81 -30.96
CA ARG A 218 47.57 9.21 -31.11
C ARG A 218 47.89 8.80 -32.54
N ARG A 219 46.91 8.27 -33.29
CA ARG A 219 47.10 7.89 -34.70
C ARG A 219 47.30 9.10 -35.62
N ARG A 220 46.76 10.27 -35.27
CA ARG A 220 46.94 11.52 -36.02
C ARG A 220 48.24 12.27 -35.71
N ALA A 221 48.94 11.91 -34.64
CA ALA A 221 50.22 12.53 -34.28
C ALA A 221 51.45 11.77 -34.83
N VAL A 222 51.23 10.66 -35.54
CA VAL A 222 52.27 9.78 -36.12
C VAL A 222 52.19 9.77 -37.66
N ALA A 223 51.32 10.59 -38.24
CA ALA A 223 51.24 10.85 -39.68
C ALA A 223 51.58 12.33 -39.91
#